data_AF-A0A6P0M299-F1
#
_entry.id   AF-A0A6P0M299-F1
#
_cell.length_a   1.000
_cell.length_b   1.000
_cell.length_c   1.000
_cell.angle_alpha   90.00
_cell.angle_beta   90.00
_cell.angle_gamma   90.00
#
_symmetry.space_group_name_H-M   'P 1'
#
loop_
_entity.id
_entity.type
_entity.pdbx_description
1 polymer ?
#
loop_
_entity_poly.entity_id
_entity_poly.type
_entity_poly.pdbx_seq_one_letter_code
_entity_poly.pdbx_strand_id
1 'polypeptide(L)'
;MNLLEFLQDLVIKGWKLWNEGNRLRYCAPNEESTALVLAQLKQHKAEILELLRDRPDILNVSQLSYGQKALLFLWQLAPLSHAYNVSFTARICSVVDITAMEKAFRVLRERHPILRTTFPKLGSEPIQQVHDNQELDFLLLDASSWSEDELKAKVVENYQLPFDLERGPVMRVRWFTRSNFEHVLLLTIHHIACDGWSIDLLIQELPQLYQAQKAGVEASLPQMKHSYQDYVRWQRDLLEGTQGERLWNYWQQKLSGELPVLNLPTDRLRTPIQTYNGASHHFKLSDKLTKQLKELAKNSGATLYMMLLAAFQVLLYRYTGQEDILVGSPTSGRTQSEFVEIVGYFVDPVVMRANLSNHLSFKEFLTQVRQTVLQALTHQDYPFALLVEKLQPHRDPSRSPIFQVSFALHQLQKSLDIQKLFVNEIEKDIDWGGMKLRPFEITNQEGLFDLDLEMVEGS
;
A
#
# COMPACT_ATOMS: atom_id res chain seq x y z
N MET A 1 11.88 17.61 -25.85
CA MET A 1 11.20 16.32 -25.65
C MET A 1 11.63 15.41 -26.79
N ASN A 2 12.20 14.24 -26.48
CA ASN A 2 12.56 13.25 -27.49
C ASN A 2 11.32 12.54 -28.04
N LEU A 3 11.47 11.73 -29.11
CA LEU A 3 10.33 11.05 -29.75
C LEU A 3 9.57 10.14 -28.78
N LEU A 4 10.27 9.38 -27.93
CA LEU A 4 9.62 8.48 -26.97
C LEU A 4 8.81 9.27 -25.94
N GLU A 5 9.41 10.31 -25.36
CA GLU A 5 8.73 11.17 -24.40
C GLU A 5 7.49 11.83 -25.02
N PHE A 6 7.57 12.24 -26.29
CA PHE A 6 6.41 12.74 -27.03
C PHE A 6 5.28 11.72 -27.11
N LEU A 7 5.58 10.46 -27.48
CA LEU A 7 4.56 9.42 -27.59
C LEU A 7 3.95 9.07 -26.22
N GLN A 8 4.77 8.99 -25.17
CA GLN A 8 4.31 8.72 -23.81
C GLN A 8 3.44 9.87 -23.25
N ASP A 9 3.81 11.12 -23.52
CA ASP A 9 3.01 12.30 -23.17
C ASP A 9 1.64 12.29 -23.88
N LEU A 10 1.60 11.88 -25.16
CA LEU A 10 0.32 11.70 -25.86
C LEU A 10 -0.56 10.65 -25.19
N VAL A 11 0.01 9.50 -24.81
CA VAL A 11 -0.74 8.42 -24.14
C VAL A 11 -1.31 8.89 -22.81
N ILE A 12 -0.51 9.60 -22.03
CA ILE A 12 -0.93 10.21 -20.76
C ILE A 12 -2.06 11.21 -20.97
N LYS A 13 -2.04 11.96 -22.08
CA LYS A 13 -3.11 12.87 -22.50
C LYS A 13 -4.32 12.17 -23.10
N GLY A 14 -4.35 10.84 -23.14
CA GLY A 14 -5.50 10.03 -23.56
C GLY A 14 -5.44 9.50 -24.99
N TRP A 15 -4.32 9.67 -25.71
CA TRP A 15 -4.15 9.05 -27.03
C TRP A 15 -3.91 7.55 -26.88
N LYS A 16 -4.43 6.76 -27.81
CA LYS A 16 -4.03 5.36 -27.99
C LYS A 16 -3.30 5.25 -29.30
N LEU A 17 -2.14 4.59 -29.30
CA LEU A 17 -1.30 4.36 -30.47
C LEU A 17 -0.98 2.87 -30.55
N TRP A 18 -1.16 2.26 -31.72
CA TRP A 18 -0.81 0.85 -31.92
C TRP A 18 -0.34 0.58 -33.35
N ASN A 19 0.42 -0.49 -33.52
CA ASN A 19 0.83 -0.97 -34.83
C ASN A 19 -0.20 -1.95 -35.40
N GLU A 20 -0.47 -1.85 -36.70
CA GLU A 20 -1.24 -2.82 -37.47
C GLU A 20 -0.47 -3.09 -38.77
N GLY A 21 0.44 -4.07 -38.74
CA GLY A 21 1.41 -4.30 -39.80
C GLY A 21 2.34 -3.08 -39.99
N ASN A 22 2.29 -2.47 -41.18
CA ASN A 22 3.06 -1.25 -41.51
C ASN A 22 2.24 0.06 -41.36
N ARG A 23 1.10 -0.01 -40.67
CA ARG A 23 0.25 1.15 -40.39
C ARG A 23 0.32 1.49 -38.91
N LEU A 24 0.60 2.76 -38.62
CA LEU A 24 0.42 3.32 -37.29
C LEU A 24 -1.05 3.74 -37.17
N ARG A 25 -1.74 3.17 -36.20
CA ARG A 25 -3.14 3.46 -35.89
C ARG A 25 -3.20 4.28 -34.61
N TYR A 26 -4.25 5.10 -34.50
CA TYR A 26 -4.45 5.92 -33.31
C TYR A 26 -5.93 6.10 -32.99
N CYS A 27 -6.21 6.41 -31.72
CA CYS A 27 -7.47 6.94 -31.22
C CYS A 27 -7.15 8.19 -30.40
N ALA A 28 -7.78 9.33 -30.73
CA ALA A 28 -7.54 10.60 -30.07
C ALA A 28 -8.71 10.95 -29.13
N PRO A 29 -8.44 11.58 -27.96
CA PRO A 29 -9.48 11.87 -26.97
C PRO A 29 -10.35 13.09 -27.32
N ASN A 30 -9.82 14.12 -28.02
CA ASN A 30 -10.53 15.36 -28.43
C ASN A 30 -9.99 15.90 -29.77
N GLU A 31 -10.79 16.65 -30.55
CA GLU A 31 -10.43 17.12 -31.91
C GLU A 31 -9.49 18.35 -31.96
N GLU A 32 -9.55 19.27 -30.99
CA GLU A 32 -9.02 20.65 -31.10
C GLU A 32 -7.49 20.79 -31.25
N SER A 33 -6.68 19.77 -30.89
CA SER A 33 -5.21 19.82 -30.99
C SER A 33 -4.61 18.76 -31.92
N THR A 34 -5.43 18.20 -32.82
CA THR A 34 -5.08 17.00 -33.59
C THR A 34 -4.08 17.24 -34.72
N ALA A 35 -4.14 18.40 -35.40
CA ALA A 35 -3.39 18.60 -36.65
C ALA A 35 -1.86 18.59 -36.47
N LEU A 36 -1.34 19.30 -35.46
CA LEU A 36 0.11 19.36 -35.17
C LEU A 36 0.64 18.01 -34.70
N VAL A 37 -0.12 17.32 -33.83
CA VAL A 37 0.22 15.96 -33.36
C VAL A 37 0.28 14.98 -34.54
N LEU A 38 -0.71 15.02 -35.44
CA LEU A 38 -0.72 14.17 -36.63
C LEU A 38 0.44 14.46 -37.60
N ALA A 39 0.85 15.72 -37.74
CA ALA A 39 2.00 16.07 -38.55
C ALA A 39 3.29 15.43 -37.99
N GLN A 40 3.50 15.50 -36.67
CA GLN A 40 4.64 14.87 -36.00
C GLN A 40 4.60 13.33 -36.07
N LEU A 41 3.44 12.72 -35.82
CA LEU A 41 3.27 11.26 -35.96
C LEU A 41 3.54 10.78 -37.40
N LYS A 42 3.13 11.55 -38.42
CA LYS A 42 3.42 11.24 -39.82
C LYS A 42 4.90 11.38 -40.14
N GLN A 43 5.55 12.44 -39.64
CA GLN A 43 6.97 12.69 -39.84
C GLN A 43 7.84 11.54 -39.30
N HIS A 44 7.51 11.02 -38.12
CA HIS A 44 8.29 9.97 -37.44
C HIS A 44 7.69 8.56 -37.56
N LYS A 45 6.77 8.33 -38.50
CA LYS A 45 6.00 7.07 -38.59
C LYS A 45 6.88 5.81 -38.59
N ALA A 46 7.99 5.81 -39.35
CA ALA A 46 8.87 4.64 -39.46
C ALA A 46 9.54 4.31 -38.13
N GLU A 47 10.13 5.32 -37.48
CA GLU A 47 10.77 5.21 -36.16
C GLU A 47 9.76 4.74 -35.09
N ILE A 48 8.54 5.26 -35.11
CA ILE A 48 7.47 4.85 -34.18
C ILE A 48 7.12 3.37 -34.38
N LEU A 49 6.97 2.92 -35.63
CA LEU A 49 6.62 1.52 -35.92
C LEU A 49 7.72 0.54 -35.54
N GLU A 50 8.98 0.92 -35.70
CA GLU A 50 10.14 0.15 -35.24
C GLU A 50 10.16 0.08 -33.71
N LEU A 51 10.00 1.23 -33.03
CA LEU A 51 9.93 1.31 -31.58
C LEU A 51 8.83 0.41 -30.98
N LEU A 52 7.62 0.43 -31.55
CA LEU A 52 6.50 -0.39 -31.08
C LEU A 52 6.64 -1.87 -31.44
N ARG A 53 7.51 -2.22 -32.39
CA ARG A 53 7.82 -3.62 -32.70
C ARG A 53 8.86 -4.17 -31.72
N ASP A 54 9.87 -3.37 -31.41
CA ASP A 54 10.96 -3.78 -30.51
C ASP A 54 10.53 -3.76 -29.05
N ARG A 55 9.68 -2.81 -28.66
CA ARG A 55 9.15 -2.63 -27.29
C ARG A 55 7.64 -2.36 -27.33
N PRO A 56 6.80 -3.40 -27.49
CA PRO A 56 5.35 -3.23 -27.65
C PRO A 56 4.66 -2.56 -26.45
N ASP A 57 5.25 -2.69 -25.26
CA ASP A 57 4.76 -2.16 -23.98
C ASP A 57 5.32 -0.78 -23.64
N ILE A 58 6.19 -0.18 -24.47
CA ILE A 58 6.84 1.10 -24.18
C ILE A 58 5.86 2.27 -24.02
N LEU A 59 4.66 2.11 -24.58
CA LEU A 59 3.54 3.04 -24.48
C LEU A 59 2.47 2.61 -23.46
N ASN A 60 2.68 1.51 -22.74
CA ASN A 60 1.81 1.10 -21.63
C ASN A 60 2.14 1.93 -20.39
N VAL A 61 1.86 3.23 -20.50
CA VAL A 61 2.18 4.24 -19.50
C VAL A 61 0.92 4.91 -18.97
N SER A 62 0.97 5.31 -17.70
CA SER A 62 -0.07 6.12 -17.07
C SER A 62 0.56 7.06 -16.05
N GLN A 63 -0.18 8.05 -15.58
CA GLN A 63 0.27 8.81 -14.40
C GLN A 63 0.20 7.96 -13.13
N LEU A 64 0.88 8.42 -12.09
CA LEU A 64 0.78 7.89 -10.73
C LEU A 64 -0.48 8.43 -10.02
N SER A 65 -1.02 7.66 -9.08
CA SER A 65 -1.94 8.21 -8.07
C SER A 65 -1.20 9.23 -7.18
N TYR A 66 -1.94 10.07 -6.46
CA TYR A 66 -1.32 11.02 -5.51
C TYR A 66 -0.54 10.30 -4.40
N GLY A 67 -1.06 9.17 -3.93
CA GLY A 67 -0.38 8.30 -2.98
C GLY A 67 0.94 7.73 -3.51
N GLN A 68 0.94 7.22 -4.74
CA GLN A 68 2.17 6.74 -5.39
C GLN A 68 3.21 7.86 -5.59
N LYS A 69 2.78 9.08 -5.95
CA LYS A 69 3.69 10.22 -6.06
C LYS A 69 4.40 10.52 -4.73
N ALA A 70 3.66 10.47 -3.62
CA ALA A 70 4.23 10.67 -2.29
C ALA A 70 5.23 9.56 -1.92
N LEU A 71 4.89 8.30 -2.16
CA LEU A 71 5.82 7.18 -1.92
C LEU A 71 7.07 7.24 -2.80
N LEU A 72 6.93 7.62 -4.08
CA LEU A 72 8.08 7.79 -4.96
C LEU A 72 8.99 8.95 -4.50
N PHE A 73 8.41 10.04 -4.01
CA PHE A 73 9.18 11.14 -3.41
C PHE A 73 9.96 10.67 -2.18
N LEU A 74 9.33 9.91 -1.28
CA LEU A 74 10.00 9.36 -0.09
C LEU A 74 11.11 8.38 -0.45
N TRP A 75 10.88 7.51 -1.45
CA TRP A 75 11.91 6.64 -2.00
C TRP A 75 13.08 7.44 -2.59
N GLN A 76 12.83 8.55 -3.31
CA GLN A 76 13.92 9.39 -3.84
C GLN A 76 14.76 10.06 -2.74
N LEU A 77 14.18 10.35 -1.57
CA LEU A 77 14.92 10.87 -0.42
C LEU A 77 15.79 9.81 0.26
N ALA A 78 15.34 8.56 0.27
CA ALA A 78 16.03 7.45 0.93
C ALA A 78 15.91 6.14 0.10
N PRO A 79 16.58 6.02 -1.06
CA PRO A 79 16.37 4.92 -2.00
C PRO A 79 16.89 3.56 -1.50
N LEU A 80 17.71 3.57 -0.44
CA LEU A 80 18.20 2.37 0.24
C LEU A 80 17.33 1.96 1.43
N SER A 81 16.29 2.75 1.75
CA SER A 81 15.38 2.45 2.85
C SER A 81 14.47 1.28 2.50
N HIS A 82 14.24 0.41 3.47
CA HIS A 82 13.26 -0.68 3.40
C HIS A 82 11.97 -0.37 4.18
N ALA A 83 11.83 0.85 4.72
CA ALA A 83 10.67 1.32 5.49
C ALA A 83 9.31 1.13 4.81
N TYR A 84 9.31 1.02 3.48
CA TYR A 84 8.13 0.81 2.64
C TYR A 84 8.11 -0.56 1.97
N ASN A 85 8.77 -1.57 2.57
CA ASN A 85 8.66 -2.96 2.16
C ASN A 85 7.48 -3.62 2.89
N VAL A 86 6.48 -4.05 2.12
CA VAL A 86 5.38 -4.90 2.60
C VAL A 86 5.80 -6.35 2.40
N SER A 87 5.59 -7.22 3.40
CA SER A 87 5.98 -8.62 3.28
C SER A 87 4.95 -9.61 3.80
N PHE A 88 5.02 -10.81 3.24
CA PHE A 88 4.39 -12.02 3.78
C PHE A 88 5.47 -13.06 4.01
N THR A 89 5.57 -13.56 5.23
CA THR A 89 6.56 -14.55 5.62
C THR A 89 5.88 -15.73 6.31
N ALA A 90 6.14 -16.95 5.86
CA ALA A 90 5.57 -18.15 6.45
C ALA A 90 6.55 -19.32 6.41
N ARG A 91 6.50 -20.15 7.45
CA ARG A 91 7.15 -21.47 7.43
C ARG A 91 6.20 -22.48 6.82
N ILE A 92 6.71 -23.26 5.88
CA ILE A 92 5.97 -24.32 5.20
C ILE A 92 6.48 -25.67 5.72
N CYS A 93 5.59 -26.46 6.31
CA CYS A 93 5.86 -27.74 6.98
C CYS A 93 5.26 -28.92 6.18
N SER A 94 5.48 -28.94 4.87
CA SER A 94 4.96 -29.93 3.93
C SER A 94 5.83 -30.02 2.69
N VAL A 95 5.70 -31.11 1.91
CA VAL A 95 6.33 -31.20 0.59
C VAL A 95 5.70 -30.17 -0.35
N VAL A 96 6.53 -29.41 -1.05
CA VAL A 96 6.11 -28.45 -2.07
C VAL A 96 6.72 -28.79 -3.42
N ASP A 97 5.91 -28.73 -4.48
CA ASP A 97 6.42 -28.67 -5.85
C ASP A 97 6.89 -27.23 -6.13
N ILE A 98 8.18 -26.98 -5.89
CA ILE A 98 8.76 -25.64 -6.04
C ILE A 98 8.64 -25.13 -7.49
N THR A 99 8.69 -26.02 -8.49
CA THR A 99 8.54 -25.63 -9.90
C THR A 99 7.12 -25.14 -10.18
N ALA A 100 6.11 -25.84 -9.67
CA ALA A 100 4.72 -25.39 -9.76
C ALA A 100 4.48 -24.08 -8.99
N MET A 101 5.15 -23.89 -7.84
CA MET A 101 5.07 -22.66 -7.06
C MET A 101 5.69 -21.46 -7.78
N GLU A 102 6.87 -21.63 -8.38
CA GLU A 102 7.50 -20.57 -9.18
C GLU A 102 6.59 -20.17 -10.36
N LYS A 103 6.01 -21.15 -11.07
CA LYS A 103 5.02 -20.88 -12.13
C LYS A 103 3.79 -20.15 -11.59
N ALA A 104 3.32 -20.50 -10.40
CA ALA A 104 2.17 -19.83 -9.78
C ALA A 104 2.46 -18.35 -9.50
N PHE A 105 3.66 -18.02 -9.00
CA PHE A 105 4.10 -16.63 -8.84
C PHE A 105 4.20 -15.88 -10.17
N ARG A 106 4.69 -16.52 -11.23
CA ARG A 106 4.70 -15.92 -12.58
C ARG A 106 3.28 -15.59 -13.03
N VAL A 107 2.33 -16.52 -12.90
CA VAL A 107 0.92 -16.29 -13.27
C VAL A 107 0.28 -15.21 -12.39
N LEU A 108 0.56 -15.20 -11.09
CA LEU A 108 0.06 -14.16 -10.17
C LEU A 108 0.52 -12.77 -10.61
N ARG A 109 1.79 -12.64 -10.95
CA ARG A 109 2.38 -11.37 -11.42
C ARG A 109 1.83 -10.96 -12.78
N GLU A 110 1.65 -11.89 -13.73
CA GLU A 110 1.03 -11.57 -15.02
C GLU A 110 -0.42 -11.12 -14.88
N ARG A 111 -1.15 -11.76 -13.95
CA ARG A 111 -2.52 -11.41 -13.62
C ARG A 111 -2.63 -9.99 -13.10
N HIS A 112 -1.71 -9.53 -12.25
CA HIS A 112 -1.73 -8.19 -11.62
C HIS A 112 -0.68 -7.24 -12.22
N PRO A 113 -1.03 -6.39 -13.20
CA PRO A 113 -0.04 -5.60 -13.94
C PRO A 113 0.79 -4.66 -13.07
N ILE A 114 0.28 -4.21 -11.92
CA ILE A 114 1.01 -3.35 -10.99
C ILE A 114 2.28 -4.01 -10.44
N LEU A 115 2.33 -5.35 -10.37
CA LEU A 115 3.50 -6.11 -9.87
C LEU A 115 4.64 -6.18 -10.89
N ARG A 116 4.39 -5.73 -12.12
CA ARG A 116 5.35 -5.62 -13.23
C ARG A 116 5.47 -4.16 -13.71
N THR A 117 5.22 -3.21 -12.83
CA THR A 117 5.31 -1.77 -13.10
C THR A 117 6.60 -1.16 -12.56
N THR A 118 7.25 -0.32 -13.36
CA THR A 118 8.28 0.63 -12.90
C THR A 118 7.76 2.07 -12.90
N PHE A 119 8.49 2.96 -12.24
CA PHE A 119 8.12 4.36 -12.04
C PHE A 119 9.19 5.34 -12.59
N PRO A 120 9.52 5.29 -13.90
CA PRO A 120 10.51 6.19 -14.49
C PRO A 120 9.98 7.62 -14.60
N LYS A 121 10.86 8.54 -15.00
CA LYS A 121 10.51 9.93 -15.30
C LYS A 121 10.24 10.14 -16.79
N LEU A 122 9.19 10.88 -17.09
CA LEU A 122 8.90 11.51 -18.37
C LEU A 122 9.19 13.01 -18.25
N GLY A 123 10.36 13.44 -18.73
CA GLY A 123 10.85 14.79 -18.42
C GLY A 123 11.02 14.98 -16.91
N SER A 124 10.22 15.86 -16.30
CA SER A 124 10.19 16.09 -14.85
C SER A 124 9.14 15.27 -14.10
N GLU A 125 8.17 14.69 -14.81
CA GLU A 125 7.01 14.03 -14.20
C GLU A 125 7.22 12.52 -14.08
N PRO A 126 6.93 11.90 -12.92
CA PRO A 126 6.95 10.44 -12.83
C PRO A 126 5.76 9.83 -13.56
N ILE A 127 6.00 8.68 -14.19
CA ILE A 127 4.96 7.89 -14.86
C ILE A 127 5.02 6.44 -14.36
N GLN A 128 3.90 5.73 -14.43
CA GLN A 128 3.87 4.29 -14.32
C GLN A 128 4.16 3.71 -15.70
N GLN A 129 5.04 2.72 -15.79
CA GLN A 129 5.27 1.94 -17.00
C GLN A 129 5.09 0.46 -16.66
N VAL A 130 4.08 -0.16 -17.26
CA VAL A 130 3.73 -1.57 -17.07
C VAL A 130 4.44 -2.41 -18.14
N HIS A 131 5.23 -3.40 -17.74
CA HIS A 131 6.07 -4.19 -18.65
C HIS A 131 5.48 -5.55 -18.96
N ASP A 132 5.24 -5.88 -20.23
CA ASP A 132 4.65 -7.16 -20.65
C ASP A 132 5.55 -8.36 -20.37
N ASN A 133 6.87 -8.14 -20.42
CA ASN A 133 7.85 -9.17 -20.11
C ASN A 133 8.90 -8.62 -19.15
N GLN A 134 8.68 -8.81 -17.84
CA GLN A 134 9.70 -8.62 -16.81
C GLN A 134 10.10 -9.98 -16.25
N GLU A 135 11.36 -10.21 -15.87
CA GLU A 135 11.73 -11.47 -15.18
C GLU A 135 11.22 -11.48 -13.74
N LEU A 136 10.84 -12.66 -13.24
CA LEU A 136 10.40 -12.81 -11.86
C LEU A 136 11.65 -12.87 -10.97
N ASP A 137 11.78 -11.97 -10.00
CA ASP A 137 12.83 -12.03 -8.98
C ASP A 137 12.49 -13.12 -7.95
N PHE A 138 12.67 -14.39 -8.35
CA PHE A 138 12.49 -15.58 -7.53
C PHE A 138 13.84 -16.25 -7.29
N LEU A 139 14.22 -16.41 -6.02
CA LEU A 139 15.50 -17.03 -5.66
C LEU A 139 15.30 -18.16 -4.66
N LEU A 140 15.87 -19.32 -5.01
CA LEU A 140 16.00 -20.48 -4.13
C LEU A 140 17.30 -20.41 -3.35
N LEU A 141 17.20 -20.54 -2.04
CA LEU A 141 18.32 -20.48 -1.10
C LEU A 141 18.39 -21.80 -0.33
N ASP A 142 19.57 -22.43 -0.34
CA ASP A 142 19.83 -23.61 0.50
C ASP A 142 20.09 -23.16 1.94
N ALA A 143 19.15 -23.46 2.83
CA ALA A 143 19.20 -23.17 4.25
C ALA A 143 19.27 -24.47 5.09
N SER A 144 19.62 -25.60 4.46
CA SER A 144 19.65 -26.92 5.12
C SER A 144 20.69 -27.01 6.25
N SER A 145 21.78 -26.26 6.13
CA SER A 145 22.86 -26.20 7.13
C SER A 145 22.71 -25.07 8.15
N TRP A 146 21.74 -24.16 7.96
CA TRP A 146 21.61 -22.97 8.79
C TRP A 146 20.93 -23.29 10.13
N SER A 147 21.47 -22.67 11.18
CA SER A 147 20.79 -22.60 12.47
C SER A 147 19.49 -21.79 12.36
N GLU A 148 18.61 -21.92 13.35
CA GLU A 148 17.35 -21.15 13.37
C GLU A 148 17.60 -19.63 13.45
N ASP A 149 18.63 -19.20 14.18
CA ASP A 149 19.01 -17.78 14.30
C ASP A 149 19.63 -17.26 13.00
N GLU A 150 20.48 -18.06 12.35
CA GLU A 150 21.05 -17.71 11.04
C GLU A 150 19.96 -17.60 9.96
N LEU A 151 18.99 -18.52 9.96
CA LEU A 151 17.84 -18.46 9.06
C LEU A 151 17.05 -17.16 9.27
N LYS A 152 16.72 -16.81 10.51
CA LYS A 152 16.02 -15.55 10.81
C LYS A 152 16.82 -14.34 10.35
N ALA A 153 18.13 -14.30 10.63
CA ALA A 153 19.00 -13.22 10.18
C ALA A 153 19.03 -13.08 8.65
N LYS A 154 19.10 -14.20 7.92
CA LYS A 154 19.10 -14.22 6.45
C LYS A 154 17.75 -13.85 5.84
N VAL A 155 16.64 -14.21 6.48
CA VAL A 155 15.29 -13.76 6.08
C VAL A 155 15.17 -12.24 6.27
N VAL A 156 15.61 -11.69 7.41
CA VAL A 156 15.61 -10.25 7.67
C VAL A 156 16.50 -9.50 6.68
N GLU A 157 17.72 -10.00 6.41
CA GLU A 157 18.63 -9.42 5.40
C GLU A 157 17.96 -9.31 4.03
N ASN A 158 17.24 -10.37 3.60
CA ASN A 158 16.54 -10.36 2.33
C ASN A 158 15.29 -9.46 2.31
N TYR A 159 14.59 -9.33 3.43
CA TYR A 159 13.48 -8.40 3.60
C TYR A 159 13.95 -6.94 3.47
N GLN A 160 15.13 -6.62 4.01
CA GLN A 160 15.69 -5.26 4.04
C GLN A 160 16.36 -4.83 2.72
N LEU A 161 16.50 -5.73 1.75
CA LEU A 161 17.08 -5.39 0.45
C LEU A 161 16.20 -4.32 -0.25
N PRO A 162 16.80 -3.20 -0.72
CA PRO A 162 16.04 -2.11 -1.32
C PRO A 162 15.45 -2.50 -2.69
N PHE A 163 14.51 -1.68 -3.16
CA PHE A 163 13.94 -1.74 -4.50
C PHE A 163 14.41 -0.56 -5.35
N ASP A 164 14.75 -0.81 -6.61
CA ASP A 164 14.93 0.25 -7.62
C ASP A 164 13.58 0.47 -8.29
N LEU A 165 12.86 1.53 -7.90
CA LEU A 165 11.52 1.80 -8.44
C LEU A 165 11.55 2.30 -9.90
N GLU A 166 12.67 2.83 -10.38
CA GLU A 166 12.74 3.35 -11.75
C GLU A 166 13.00 2.24 -12.77
N ARG A 167 13.67 1.15 -12.38
CA ARG A 167 14.14 0.11 -13.31
C ARG A 167 13.90 -1.33 -12.86
N GLY A 168 13.82 -1.56 -11.56
CA GLY A 168 13.73 -2.91 -10.98
C GLY A 168 12.30 -3.43 -10.84
N PRO A 169 12.14 -4.74 -10.57
CA PRO A 169 10.85 -5.28 -10.19
C PRO A 169 10.42 -4.73 -8.83
N VAL A 170 9.11 -4.57 -8.63
CA VAL A 170 8.54 -4.10 -7.35
C VAL A 170 8.19 -5.26 -6.41
N MET A 171 8.41 -6.50 -6.84
CA MET A 171 8.08 -7.73 -6.15
C MET A 171 9.28 -8.68 -6.16
N ARG A 172 9.54 -9.31 -5.02
CA ARG A 172 10.65 -10.24 -4.78
C ARG A 172 10.15 -11.46 -4.02
N VAL A 173 10.62 -12.64 -4.41
CA VAL A 173 10.34 -13.91 -3.73
C VAL A 173 11.65 -14.58 -3.34
N ARG A 174 11.76 -14.95 -2.06
CA ARG A 174 12.88 -15.72 -1.52
C ARG A 174 12.33 -16.99 -0.89
N TRP A 175 12.89 -18.12 -1.32
CA TRP A 175 12.48 -19.45 -0.87
C TRP A 175 13.67 -20.14 -0.22
N PHE A 176 13.63 -20.24 1.11
CA PHE A 176 14.68 -20.87 1.90
C PHE A 176 14.32 -22.35 2.13
N THR A 177 15.10 -23.25 1.57
CA THR A 177 14.87 -24.71 1.70
C THR A 177 15.74 -25.27 2.80
N ARG A 178 15.13 -25.82 3.85
CA ARG A 178 15.84 -26.52 4.93
C ARG A 178 15.84 -28.04 4.73
N SER A 179 14.74 -28.57 4.22
CA SER A 179 14.58 -29.97 3.84
C SER A 179 13.48 -30.11 2.79
N ASN A 180 13.17 -31.33 2.36
CA ASN A 180 12.05 -31.61 1.46
C ASN A 180 10.66 -31.34 2.07
N PHE A 181 10.58 -31.09 3.38
CA PHE A 181 9.32 -30.85 4.11
C PHE A 181 9.32 -29.54 4.89
N GLU A 182 10.42 -28.77 4.85
CA GLU A 182 10.55 -27.54 5.62
C GLU A 182 11.18 -26.44 4.76
N HIS A 183 10.39 -25.39 4.55
CA HIS A 183 10.78 -24.20 3.81
C HIS A 183 10.36 -22.93 4.54
N VAL A 184 11.00 -21.81 4.24
CA VAL A 184 10.50 -20.48 4.57
C VAL A 184 10.27 -19.72 3.28
N LEU A 185 9.04 -19.23 3.09
CA LEU A 185 8.68 -18.33 2.00
C LEU A 185 8.72 -16.90 2.53
N LEU A 186 9.47 -16.04 1.85
CA LEU A 186 9.42 -14.59 2.00
C LEU A 186 8.98 -13.97 0.66
N LEU A 187 7.78 -13.39 0.65
CA LEU A 187 7.30 -12.51 -0.41
C LEU A 187 7.47 -11.07 0.07
N THR A 188 8.15 -10.23 -0.71
CA THR A 188 8.34 -8.81 -0.40
C THR A 188 7.93 -7.97 -1.60
N ILE A 189 7.10 -6.95 -1.38
CA ILE A 189 6.63 -6.03 -2.41
C ILE A 189 6.80 -4.61 -1.90
N HIS A 190 7.28 -3.69 -2.73
CA HIS A 190 7.34 -2.28 -2.35
C HIS A 190 5.92 -1.70 -2.21
N HIS A 191 5.68 -0.91 -1.17
CA HIS A 191 4.35 -0.41 -0.80
C HIS A 191 3.67 0.40 -1.92
N ILE A 192 4.45 0.99 -2.83
CA ILE A 192 3.96 1.70 -4.02
C ILE A 192 3.08 0.85 -4.96
N ALA A 193 3.24 -0.48 -4.90
CA ALA A 193 2.54 -1.46 -5.74
C ALA A 193 1.57 -2.35 -4.96
N CYS A 194 1.57 -2.30 -3.63
CA CYS A 194 0.81 -3.21 -2.78
C CYS A 194 0.53 -2.56 -1.42
N ASP A 195 -0.67 -2.74 -0.90
CA ASP A 195 -1.07 -2.39 0.47
C ASP A 195 -1.54 -3.62 1.26
N GLY A 196 -1.92 -3.43 2.53
CA GLY A 196 -2.36 -4.53 3.41
C GLY A 196 -3.57 -5.29 2.85
N TRP A 197 -4.46 -4.64 2.12
CA TRP A 197 -5.57 -5.31 1.44
C TRP A 197 -5.08 -6.12 0.23
N SER A 198 -4.16 -5.56 -0.54
CA SER A 198 -3.58 -6.20 -1.72
C SER A 198 -2.79 -7.45 -1.37
N ILE A 199 -1.99 -7.43 -0.30
CA ILE A 199 -1.21 -8.61 0.09
C ILE A 199 -2.14 -9.76 0.48
N ASP A 200 -3.26 -9.48 1.17
CA ASP A 200 -4.28 -10.47 1.50
C ASP A 200 -4.92 -11.09 0.26
N LEU A 201 -5.21 -10.30 -0.78
CA LEU A 201 -5.71 -10.82 -2.06
C LEU A 201 -4.69 -11.74 -2.73
N LEU A 202 -3.42 -11.32 -2.79
CA LEU A 202 -2.36 -12.10 -3.41
C LEU A 202 -2.16 -13.46 -2.71
N ILE A 203 -2.21 -13.46 -1.38
CA ILE A 203 -2.07 -14.68 -0.58
C ILE A 203 -3.28 -15.62 -0.76
N GLN A 204 -4.47 -15.10 -1.04
CA GLN A 204 -5.67 -15.91 -1.30
C GLN A 204 -5.68 -16.53 -2.71
N GLU A 205 -5.13 -15.83 -3.71
CA GLU A 205 -5.07 -16.32 -5.09
C GLU A 205 -3.94 -17.34 -5.29
N LEU A 206 -2.78 -17.12 -4.67
CA LEU A 206 -1.58 -17.93 -4.87
C LEU A 206 -1.75 -19.45 -4.64
N PRO A 207 -2.45 -19.97 -3.62
CA PRO A 207 -2.64 -21.41 -3.45
C PRO A 207 -3.50 -22.02 -4.57
N GLN A 208 -4.46 -21.26 -5.11
CA GLN A 208 -5.30 -21.70 -6.24
C GLN A 208 -4.47 -21.76 -7.52
N LEU A 209 -3.63 -20.76 -7.76
CA LEU A 209 -2.67 -20.75 -8.85
C LEU A 209 -1.69 -21.93 -8.74
N TYR A 210 -1.15 -22.17 -7.56
CA TYR A 210 -0.26 -23.31 -7.30
C TYR A 210 -0.93 -24.65 -7.62
N GLN A 211 -2.15 -24.89 -7.16
CA GLN A 211 -2.87 -26.13 -7.44
C GLN A 211 -3.15 -26.31 -8.94
N ALA A 212 -3.52 -25.24 -9.64
CA ALA A 212 -3.72 -25.28 -11.09
C ALA A 212 -2.42 -25.62 -11.84
N GLN A 213 -1.31 -24.96 -11.49
CA GLN A 213 0.00 -25.23 -12.10
C GLN A 213 0.48 -26.66 -11.82
N LYS A 214 0.24 -27.18 -10.61
CA LYS A 214 0.57 -28.55 -10.23
C LYS A 214 -0.26 -29.58 -11.01
N ALA A 215 -1.53 -29.28 -11.27
CA ALA A 215 -2.43 -30.12 -12.04
C ALA A 215 -2.27 -29.97 -13.57
N GLY A 216 -1.50 -28.98 -14.04
CA GLY A 216 -1.35 -28.68 -15.47
C GLY A 216 -2.62 -28.10 -16.12
N VAL A 217 -3.44 -27.39 -15.33
CA VAL A 217 -4.67 -26.75 -15.78
C VAL A 217 -4.62 -25.24 -15.56
N GLU A 218 -5.53 -24.50 -16.20
CA GLU A 218 -5.71 -23.08 -15.90
C GLU A 218 -6.43 -22.89 -14.57
N ALA A 219 -6.03 -21.86 -13.81
CA ALA A 219 -6.68 -21.52 -12.55
C ALA A 219 -8.02 -20.85 -12.81
N SER A 220 -9.05 -21.25 -12.06
CA SER A 220 -10.36 -20.60 -12.09
C SER A 220 -10.37 -19.43 -11.10
N LEU A 221 -9.87 -18.27 -11.55
CA LEU A 221 -9.98 -17.02 -10.80
C LEU A 221 -10.95 -16.05 -11.52
N PRO A 222 -11.68 -15.20 -10.77
CA PRO A 222 -12.55 -14.20 -11.38
C PRO A 222 -11.80 -13.31 -12.37
N GLN A 223 -12.46 -12.93 -13.47
CA GLN A 223 -11.87 -11.99 -14.42
C GLN A 223 -11.87 -10.58 -13.81
N MET A 224 -10.70 -9.94 -13.79
CA MET A 224 -10.61 -8.53 -13.38
C MET A 224 -11.14 -7.63 -14.49
N LYS A 225 -12.13 -6.80 -14.13
CA LYS A 225 -12.77 -5.84 -15.05
C LYS A 225 -12.04 -4.49 -15.10
N HIS A 226 -11.26 -4.20 -14.07
CA HIS A 226 -10.55 -2.95 -13.89
C HIS A 226 -9.09 -3.22 -13.58
N SER A 227 -8.27 -2.19 -13.76
CA SER A 227 -6.85 -2.16 -13.43
C SER A 227 -6.58 -1.06 -12.40
N TYR A 228 -5.41 -1.07 -11.78
CA TYR A 228 -4.98 0.05 -10.95
C TYR A 228 -4.89 1.37 -11.73
N GLN A 229 -4.59 1.32 -13.04
CA GLN A 229 -4.60 2.50 -13.90
C GLN A 229 -6.02 3.09 -14.07
N ASP A 230 -7.07 2.26 -14.04
CA ASP A 230 -8.46 2.72 -14.03
C ASP A 230 -8.78 3.46 -12.74
N TYR A 231 -8.29 2.98 -11.59
CA TYR A 231 -8.42 3.69 -10.31
C TYR A 231 -7.72 5.06 -10.36
N VAL A 232 -6.51 5.14 -10.92
CA VAL A 232 -5.79 6.43 -11.05
C VAL A 232 -6.58 7.43 -11.90
N ARG A 233 -7.16 6.97 -13.02
CA ARG A 233 -8.04 7.81 -13.86
C ARG A 233 -9.27 8.27 -13.09
N TRP A 234 -9.97 7.34 -12.46
CA TRP A 234 -11.15 7.63 -11.65
C TRP A 234 -10.86 8.64 -10.53
N GLN A 235 -9.75 8.47 -9.79
CA GLN A 235 -9.36 9.37 -8.70
C GLN A 235 -9.14 10.79 -9.22
N ARG A 236 -8.53 10.94 -10.41
CA ARG A 236 -8.39 12.26 -11.02
C ARG A 236 -9.72 12.87 -11.40
N ASP A 237 -10.56 12.14 -12.12
CA ASP A 237 -11.84 12.65 -12.60
C ASP A 237 -12.72 13.10 -11.42
N LEU A 238 -12.67 12.35 -10.30
CA LEU A 238 -13.32 12.72 -9.04
C LEU A 238 -12.82 14.06 -8.50
N LEU A 239 -11.49 14.24 -8.47
CA LEU A 239 -10.82 15.39 -7.85
C LEU A 239 -10.87 16.66 -8.71
N GLU A 240 -10.97 16.53 -10.03
CA GLU A 240 -11.15 17.65 -10.98
C GLU A 240 -12.62 18.11 -11.04
N GLY A 241 -13.56 17.28 -10.60
CA GLY A 241 -14.98 17.61 -10.55
C GLY A 241 -15.43 18.34 -9.28
N THR A 242 -16.72 18.67 -9.24
CA THR A 242 -17.37 19.35 -8.08
C THR A 242 -17.28 18.54 -6.79
N GLN A 243 -17.16 17.22 -6.87
CA GLN A 243 -16.96 16.37 -5.69
C GLN A 243 -15.57 16.61 -5.07
N GLY A 244 -14.52 16.73 -5.89
CA GLY A 244 -13.18 17.10 -5.44
C GLY A 244 -13.14 18.43 -4.69
N GLU A 245 -13.86 19.44 -5.16
CA GLU A 245 -13.99 20.73 -4.47
C GLU A 245 -14.68 20.60 -3.10
N ARG A 246 -15.77 19.82 -3.02
CA ARG A 246 -16.46 19.55 -1.74
C ARG A 246 -15.56 18.87 -0.73
N LEU A 247 -14.83 17.84 -1.18
CA LEU A 247 -13.86 17.11 -0.38
C LEU A 247 -12.76 18.05 0.14
N TRP A 248 -12.20 18.88 -0.73
CA TRP A 248 -11.19 19.88 -0.36
C TRP A 248 -11.72 20.89 0.67
N ASN A 249 -12.90 21.46 0.45
CA ASN A 249 -13.47 22.48 1.34
C ASN A 249 -13.64 21.97 2.77
N TYR A 250 -14.07 20.72 2.94
CA TYR A 250 -14.14 20.10 4.27
C TYR A 250 -12.77 20.03 4.94
N TRP A 251 -11.76 19.51 4.25
CA TRP A 251 -10.43 19.34 4.83
C TRP A 251 -9.74 20.68 5.10
N GLN A 252 -9.89 21.66 4.21
CA GLN A 252 -9.40 23.02 4.41
C GLN A 252 -10.01 23.64 5.68
N GLN A 253 -11.31 23.45 5.91
CA GLN A 253 -11.96 23.95 7.13
C GLN A 253 -11.50 23.18 8.37
N LYS A 254 -11.48 21.83 8.32
CA LYS A 254 -11.16 20.97 9.46
C LYS A 254 -9.70 21.13 9.93
N LEU A 255 -8.79 21.35 8.99
CA LEU A 255 -7.35 21.54 9.21
C LEU A 255 -6.95 23.01 9.09
N SER A 256 -7.88 23.94 9.30
CA SER A 256 -7.59 25.38 9.34
C SER A 256 -6.83 25.77 10.62
N GLY A 257 -6.14 26.90 10.55
CA GLY A 257 -5.30 27.40 11.64
C GLY A 257 -3.94 26.71 11.71
N GLU A 258 -3.28 26.85 12.86
CA GLU A 258 -2.01 26.18 13.11
C GLU A 258 -2.26 24.66 13.27
N LEU A 259 -1.41 23.86 12.61
CA LEU A 259 -1.41 22.41 12.74
C LEU A 259 -0.50 22.04 13.92
N PRO A 260 -1.03 21.47 15.01
CA PRO A 260 -0.23 21.17 16.19
C PRO A 260 0.77 20.05 15.89
N VAL A 261 2.02 20.27 16.27
CA VAL A 261 3.05 19.22 16.28
C VAL A 261 3.00 18.51 17.63
N LEU A 262 2.80 17.19 17.61
CA LEU A 262 2.78 16.41 18.84
C LEU A 262 4.21 16.19 19.35
N ASN A 263 4.43 16.51 20.63
CA ASN A 263 5.70 16.34 21.32
C ASN A 263 5.55 15.27 22.40
N LEU A 264 5.74 14.01 21.99
CA LEU A 264 5.78 12.90 22.92
C LEU A 264 6.98 13.04 23.87
N PRO A 265 6.84 12.64 25.15
CA PRO A 265 7.97 12.60 26.06
C PRO A 265 8.97 11.52 25.60
N THR A 266 10.20 11.95 25.25
CA THR A 266 11.29 11.07 24.83
C THR A 266 12.44 11.11 25.82
N ASP A 267 13.19 10.01 25.93
CA ASP A 267 14.42 9.89 26.71
C ASP A 267 15.66 10.42 25.97
N ARG A 268 15.52 10.66 24.65
CA ARG A 268 16.57 11.17 23.75
C ARG A 268 16.09 12.36 22.94
N LEU A 269 17.03 13.20 22.51
CA LEU A 269 16.76 14.30 21.61
C LEU A 269 16.34 13.76 20.22
N ARG A 270 15.37 14.44 19.60
CA ARG A 270 14.96 14.15 18.23
C ARG A 270 16.12 14.41 17.28
N THR A 271 16.36 13.47 16.36
CA THR A 271 17.35 13.63 15.30
C THR A 271 16.87 14.65 14.26
N PRO A 272 17.76 15.42 13.61
CA PRO A 272 17.36 16.42 12.60
C PRO A 272 16.69 15.83 11.36
N ILE A 273 16.93 14.55 11.08
CA ILE A 273 16.33 13.80 9.97
C ILE A 273 15.66 12.58 10.58
N GLN A 274 14.44 12.30 10.15
CA GLN A 274 13.70 11.12 10.58
C GLN A 274 14.45 9.86 10.16
N THR A 275 14.72 8.99 11.12
CA THR A 275 15.07 7.59 10.84
C THR A 275 13.81 6.75 10.95
N TYR A 276 13.78 5.61 10.28
CA TYR A 276 12.68 4.66 10.42
C TYR A 276 12.94 3.61 11.50
N ASN A 277 14.06 3.66 12.22
CA ASN A 277 14.35 2.70 13.30
C ASN A 277 13.29 2.77 14.39
N GLY A 278 12.72 1.63 14.74
CA GLY A 278 11.65 1.48 15.72
C GLY A 278 11.70 0.12 16.42
N ALA A 279 10.68 -0.13 17.24
CA ALA A 279 10.46 -1.40 17.89
C ALA A 279 8.95 -1.57 18.14
N SER A 280 8.49 -2.82 18.12
CA SER A 280 7.08 -3.14 18.39
C SER A 280 6.92 -3.73 19.79
N HIS A 281 5.89 -3.28 20.51
CA HIS A 281 5.49 -3.82 21.80
C HIS A 281 4.05 -4.31 21.75
N HIS A 282 3.84 -5.57 22.12
CA HIS A 282 2.54 -6.23 22.04
C HIS A 282 1.90 -6.33 23.42
N PHE A 283 0.59 -6.07 23.48
CA PHE A 283 -0.22 -6.30 24.67
C PHE A 283 -1.62 -6.76 24.26
N LYS A 284 -2.33 -7.44 25.16
CA LYS A 284 -3.67 -7.99 24.90
C LYS A 284 -4.68 -7.42 25.88
N LEU A 285 -5.81 -6.94 25.36
CA LEU A 285 -6.98 -6.63 26.17
C LEU A 285 -7.72 -7.94 26.47
N SER A 286 -8.05 -8.17 27.75
CA SER A 286 -8.83 -9.36 28.13
C SER A 286 -10.20 -9.38 27.44
N ASP A 287 -10.73 -10.57 27.14
CA ASP A 287 -12.06 -10.72 26.53
C ASP A 287 -13.16 -10.02 27.32
N LYS A 288 -13.05 -10.03 28.66
CA LYS A 288 -13.97 -9.33 29.55
C LYS A 288 -13.94 -7.82 29.30
N LEU A 289 -12.76 -7.21 29.27
CA LEU A 289 -12.59 -5.78 29.01
C LEU A 289 -13.08 -5.43 27.60
N THR A 290 -12.72 -6.23 26.60
CA THR A 290 -13.16 -6.03 25.22
C THR A 290 -14.69 -6.06 25.09
N LYS A 291 -15.37 -7.00 25.76
CA LYS A 291 -16.85 -7.04 25.79
C LYS A 291 -17.43 -5.78 26.44
N GLN A 292 -16.88 -5.34 27.56
CA GLN A 292 -17.33 -4.12 28.25
C GLN A 292 -17.13 -2.87 27.39
N LEU A 293 -16.00 -2.75 26.69
CA LEU A 293 -15.73 -1.64 25.76
C LEU A 293 -16.73 -1.63 24.60
N LYS A 294 -17.05 -2.80 24.02
CA LYS A 294 -18.05 -2.94 22.96
C LYS A 294 -19.45 -2.54 23.43
N GLU A 295 -19.84 -2.98 24.62
CA GLU A 295 -21.12 -2.61 25.22
C GLU A 295 -21.21 -1.10 25.49
N LEU A 296 -20.15 -0.51 26.04
CA LEU A 296 -20.08 0.92 26.29
C LEU A 296 -20.13 1.75 24.99
N ALA A 297 -19.41 1.31 23.96
CA ALA A 297 -19.44 1.94 22.64
C ALA A 297 -20.86 1.90 22.06
N LYS A 298 -21.49 0.72 22.06
CA LYS A 298 -22.88 0.53 21.61
C LYS A 298 -23.87 1.43 22.37
N ASN A 299 -23.78 1.46 23.69
CA ASN A 299 -24.66 2.29 24.54
C ASN A 299 -24.45 3.80 24.32
N SER A 300 -23.30 4.20 23.77
CA SER A 300 -22.97 5.59 23.43
C SER A 300 -23.19 5.91 21.95
N GLY A 301 -23.76 4.99 21.16
CA GLY A 301 -23.93 5.16 19.71
C GLY A 301 -22.62 5.28 18.93
N ALA A 302 -21.53 4.73 19.47
CA ALA A 302 -20.19 4.75 18.90
C ALA A 302 -19.73 3.31 18.53
N THR A 303 -18.68 3.21 17.71
CA THR A 303 -18.02 1.94 17.41
C THR A 303 -16.88 1.66 18.40
N LEU A 304 -16.40 0.42 18.44
CA LEU A 304 -15.20 0.07 19.21
C LEU A 304 -13.98 0.90 18.75
N TYR A 305 -13.84 1.12 17.44
CA TYR A 305 -12.83 2.02 16.86
C TYR A 305 -12.89 3.42 17.48
N MET A 306 -14.07 4.05 17.50
CA MET A 306 -14.23 5.40 18.08
C MET A 306 -13.92 5.44 19.57
N MET A 307 -14.29 4.38 20.31
CA MET A 307 -14.01 4.25 21.74
C MET A 307 -12.50 4.19 22.01
N LEU A 308 -11.78 3.35 21.26
CA LEU A 308 -10.34 3.15 21.41
C LEU A 308 -9.54 4.37 20.92
N LEU A 309 -9.95 4.99 19.81
CA LEU A 309 -9.36 6.25 19.34
C LEU A 309 -9.51 7.36 20.39
N ALA A 310 -10.70 7.50 21.00
CA ALA A 310 -10.91 8.47 22.07
C ALA A 310 -10.02 8.19 23.28
N ALA A 311 -9.91 6.93 23.70
CA ALA A 311 -9.01 6.53 24.79
C ALA A 311 -7.54 6.84 24.45
N PHE A 312 -7.12 6.59 23.21
CA PHE A 312 -5.77 6.89 22.73
C PHE A 312 -5.49 8.40 22.72
N GLN A 313 -6.40 9.22 22.21
CA GLN A 313 -6.26 10.68 22.21
C GLN A 313 -6.21 11.26 23.65
N VAL A 314 -7.00 10.70 24.57
CA VAL A 314 -6.91 11.05 26.00
C VAL A 314 -5.53 10.67 26.56
N LEU A 315 -5.01 9.49 26.22
CA LEU A 315 -3.68 9.06 26.66
C LEU A 315 -2.60 10.03 26.17
N LEU A 316 -2.64 10.42 24.89
CA LEU A 316 -1.72 11.39 24.31
C LEU A 316 -1.80 12.74 25.05
N TYR A 317 -3.00 13.27 25.26
CA TYR A 317 -3.21 14.48 26.06
C TYR A 317 -2.62 14.36 27.47
N ARG A 318 -2.82 13.21 28.15
CA ARG A 318 -2.28 13.01 29.50
C ARG A 318 -0.75 12.98 29.55
N TYR A 319 -0.08 12.54 28.49
CA TYR A 319 1.37 12.50 28.41
C TYR A 319 1.99 13.84 28.00
N THR A 320 1.32 14.58 27.11
CA THR A 320 1.92 15.79 26.51
C THR A 320 1.36 17.10 27.08
N GLY A 321 0.16 17.06 27.67
CA GLY A 321 -0.59 18.27 28.04
C GLY A 321 -1.14 19.05 26.83
N GLN A 322 -0.98 18.55 25.60
CA GLN A 322 -1.43 19.23 24.39
C GLN A 322 -2.91 18.96 24.13
N GLU A 323 -3.71 20.02 24.03
CA GLU A 323 -5.17 19.92 23.91
C GLU A 323 -5.67 19.74 22.47
N ASP A 324 -4.90 20.17 21.47
CA ASP A 324 -5.19 19.97 20.04
C ASP A 324 -4.26 18.88 19.49
N ILE A 325 -4.84 17.76 19.09
CA ILE A 325 -4.11 16.54 18.72
C ILE A 325 -4.58 16.06 17.35
N LEU A 326 -3.61 15.84 16.46
CA LEU A 326 -3.81 15.21 15.15
C LEU A 326 -3.34 13.75 15.22
N VAL A 327 -4.25 12.82 14.95
CA VAL A 327 -3.95 11.38 14.81
C VAL A 327 -4.25 10.95 13.37
N GLY A 328 -3.29 10.32 12.71
CA GLY A 328 -3.54 9.68 11.42
C GLY A 328 -4.27 8.37 11.59
N SER A 329 -5.22 8.07 10.72
CA SER A 329 -5.86 6.75 10.66
C SER A 329 -5.84 6.25 9.22
N PRO A 330 -5.16 5.13 8.92
CA PRO A 330 -5.22 4.54 7.59
C PRO A 330 -6.67 4.16 7.25
N THR A 331 -7.07 4.39 6.01
CA THR A 331 -8.28 3.81 5.42
C THR A 331 -7.89 2.81 4.33
N SER A 332 -8.81 1.95 3.91
CA SER A 332 -8.53 0.99 2.82
C SER A 332 -8.39 1.68 1.46
N GLY A 333 -8.87 2.92 1.32
CA GLY A 333 -8.97 3.68 0.06
C GLY A 333 -9.81 3.03 -1.03
N ARG A 334 -10.56 1.97 -0.69
CA ARG A 334 -11.43 1.20 -1.60
C ARG A 334 -12.89 1.51 -1.32
N THR A 335 -13.29 2.73 -1.62
CA THR A 335 -14.69 3.19 -1.47
C THR A 335 -15.58 2.72 -2.61
N GLN A 336 -15.00 2.45 -3.78
CA GLN A 336 -15.70 1.89 -4.95
C GLN A 336 -15.53 0.37 -4.98
N SER A 337 -16.65 -0.34 -5.16
CA SER A 337 -16.69 -1.80 -5.19
C SER A 337 -15.88 -2.43 -6.34
N GLU A 338 -15.73 -1.66 -7.41
CA GLU A 338 -15.04 -1.98 -8.65
C GLU A 338 -13.54 -2.19 -8.43
N PHE A 339 -12.98 -1.62 -7.36
CA PHE A 339 -11.55 -1.69 -7.05
C PHE A 339 -11.21 -2.64 -5.88
N VAL A 340 -12.20 -3.32 -5.31
CA VAL A 340 -12.02 -4.20 -4.15
C VAL A 340 -11.08 -5.38 -4.44
N GLU A 341 -11.13 -5.91 -5.66
CA GLU A 341 -10.32 -7.05 -6.11
C GLU A 341 -9.00 -6.62 -6.78
N ILE A 342 -8.69 -5.32 -6.79
CA ILE A 342 -7.53 -4.77 -7.49
C ILE A 342 -6.35 -4.63 -6.54
N VAL A 343 -5.21 -5.20 -6.95
CA VAL A 343 -3.91 -5.04 -6.30
C VAL A 343 -3.33 -3.68 -6.66
N GLY A 344 -2.81 -2.97 -5.66
CA GLY A 344 -2.18 -1.66 -5.83
C GLY A 344 -2.08 -0.89 -4.51
N TYR A 345 -1.63 0.36 -4.58
CA TYR A 345 -1.58 1.24 -3.41
C TYR A 345 -2.84 2.09 -3.31
N PHE A 346 -3.76 1.75 -2.40
CA PHE A 346 -4.96 2.55 -2.15
C PHE A 346 -5.00 3.11 -0.74
N VAL A 347 -4.25 2.55 0.21
CA VAL A 347 -4.25 3.05 1.59
C VAL A 347 -3.98 4.55 1.62
N ASP A 348 -4.91 5.27 2.23
CA ASP A 348 -4.86 6.71 2.35
C ASP A 348 -5.27 7.11 3.77
N PRO A 349 -4.36 7.70 4.57
CA PRO A 349 -4.67 8.05 5.93
C PRO A 349 -5.53 9.32 6.01
N VAL A 350 -6.59 9.27 6.81
CA VAL A 350 -7.38 10.46 7.17
C VAL A 350 -6.93 11.03 8.51
N VAL A 351 -7.08 12.34 8.67
CA VAL A 351 -6.61 13.06 9.87
C VAL A 351 -7.74 13.24 10.88
N MET A 352 -7.56 12.69 12.07
CA MET A 352 -8.48 12.78 13.20
C MET A 352 -8.03 13.88 14.16
N ARG A 353 -8.50 15.12 13.94
CA ARG A 353 -8.25 16.25 14.85
C ARG A 353 -9.18 16.20 16.06
N ALA A 354 -8.62 16.12 17.25
CA ALA A 354 -9.32 16.18 18.53
C ALA A 354 -9.00 17.48 19.28
N ASN A 355 -9.99 17.99 20.02
CA ASN A 355 -9.82 19.14 20.89
C ASN A 355 -10.29 18.78 22.31
N LEU A 356 -9.36 18.84 23.27
CA LEU A 356 -9.55 18.52 24.68
C LEU A 356 -9.61 19.74 25.62
N SER A 357 -9.62 20.98 25.12
CA SER A 357 -9.45 22.22 25.91
C SER A 357 -10.57 22.53 26.92
N ASN A 358 -11.75 21.95 26.74
CA ASN A 358 -12.96 22.36 27.48
C ASN A 358 -13.26 21.48 28.72
N HIS A 359 -12.28 20.74 29.24
CA HIS A 359 -12.46 19.80 30.36
C HIS A 359 -13.69 18.88 30.20
N LEU A 360 -13.92 18.40 28.98
CA LEU A 360 -15.06 17.56 28.63
C LEU A 360 -15.07 16.29 29.48
N SER A 361 -16.26 15.82 29.87
CA SER A 361 -16.41 14.45 30.31
C SER A 361 -16.03 13.50 29.17
N PHE A 362 -15.61 12.28 29.50
CA PHE A 362 -15.26 11.28 28.47
C PHE A 362 -16.42 11.02 27.50
N LYS A 363 -17.67 11.07 27.97
CA LYS A 363 -18.86 10.87 27.13
C LYS A 363 -19.05 11.99 26.10
N GLU A 364 -18.82 13.24 26.50
CA GLU A 364 -18.87 14.39 25.60
C GLU A 364 -17.72 14.33 24.58
N PHE A 365 -16.52 13.99 25.04
CA PHE A 365 -15.37 13.81 24.16
C PHE A 365 -15.59 12.68 23.14
N LEU A 366 -16.12 11.53 23.56
CA LEU A 366 -16.47 10.43 22.65
C LEU A 366 -17.51 10.86 21.59
N THR A 367 -18.43 11.75 21.94
CA THR A 367 -19.39 12.32 20.98
C THR A 367 -18.69 13.18 19.94
N GLN A 368 -17.71 14.00 20.34
CA GLN A 368 -16.86 14.78 19.44
C GLN A 368 -16.02 13.88 18.52
N VAL A 369 -15.41 12.84 19.06
CA VAL A 369 -14.62 11.86 18.29
C VAL A 369 -15.51 11.16 17.27
N ARG A 370 -16.70 10.69 17.66
CA ARG A 370 -17.67 10.08 16.75
C ARG A 370 -17.99 10.99 15.56
N GLN A 371 -18.28 12.28 15.82
CA GLN A 371 -18.57 13.24 14.76
C GLN A 371 -17.36 13.42 13.83
N THR A 372 -16.16 13.57 14.39
CA THR A 372 -14.91 13.71 13.63
C THR A 372 -14.65 12.49 12.75
N VAL A 373 -14.78 11.28 13.29
CA VAL A 373 -14.57 10.04 12.53
C VAL A 373 -15.58 9.92 11.39
N LEU A 374 -16.86 10.14 11.63
CA LEU A 374 -17.88 10.07 10.58
C LEU A 374 -17.63 11.09 9.47
N GLN A 375 -17.30 12.34 9.84
CA GLN A 375 -16.98 13.37 8.87
C GLN A 375 -15.72 13.06 8.08
N ALA A 376 -14.65 12.59 8.74
CA ALA A 376 -13.40 12.21 8.06
C ALA A 376 -13.64 11.07 7.05
N LEU A 377 -14.39 10.03 7.42
CA LEU A 377 -14.70 8.92 6.53
C LEU A 377 -15.58 9.32 5.34
N THR A 378 -16.53 10.25 5.51
CA THR A 378 -17.32 10.80 4.39
C THR A 378 -16.45 11.58 3.39
N HIS A 379 -15.27 12.04 3.78
CA HIS A 379 -14.35 12.80 2.93
C HIS A 379 -13.01 12.08 2.68
N GLN A 380 -12.96 10.75 2.89
CA GLN A 380 -11.73 9.96 2.81
C GLN A 380 -11.14 9.84 1.40
N ASP A 381 -11.95 10.07 0.35
CA ASP A 381 -11.50 10.01 -1.05
C ASP A 381 -10.58 11.19 -1.43
N TYR A 382 -10.35 12.16 -0.53
CA TYR A 382 -9.37 13.21 -0.75
C TYR A 382 -7.97 12.75 -0.32
N PRO A 383 -6.99 12.72 -1.24
CA PRO A 383 -5.73 12.09 -0.90
C PRO A 383 -4.91 12.85 0.14
N PHE A 384 -4.35 12.15 1.12
CA PHE A 384 -3.49 12.75 2.13
C PHE A 384 -2.29 13.46 1.51
N ALA A 385 -1.68 12.85 0.50
CA ALA A 385 -0.58 13.46 -0.25
C ALA A 385 -0.97 14.82 -0.85
N LEU A 386 -2.19 14.93 -1.38
CA LEU A 386 -2.72 16.17 -1.93
C LEU A 386 -3.10 17.17 -0.83
N LEU A 387 -3.54 16.71 0.34
CA LEU A 387 -3.72 17.57 1.53
C LEU A 387 -2.40 18.23 1.93
N VAL A 388 -1.33 17.44 2.04
CA VAL A 388 0.01 17.96 2.40
C VAL A 388 0.48 18.98 1.36
N GLU A 389 0.33 18.66 0.07
CA GLU A 389 0.73 19.55 -1.02
C GLU A 389 0.01 20.90 -0.97
N LYS A 390 -1.30 20.91 -0.73
CA LYS A 390 -2.11 22.14 -0.71
C LYS A 390 -2.06 22.92 0.59
N LEU A 391 -1.99 22.24 1.73
CA LEU A 391 -1.89 22.90 3.04
C LEU A 391 -0.51 23.49 3.30
N GLN A 392 0.53 22.95 2.64
CA GLN A 392 1.92 23.38 2.79
C GLN A 392 2.33 23.57 4.27
N PRO A 393 2.18 22.53 5.12
CA PRO A 393 2.59 22.62 6.51
C PRO A 393 4.08 22.96 6.62
N HIS A 394 4.48 23.49 7.78
CA HIS A 394 5.89 23.74 8.07
C HIS A 394 6.71 22.46 7.85
N ARG A 395 7.69 22.52 6.95
CA ARG A 395 8.52 21.35 6.63
C ARG A 395 9.56 21.13 7.72
N ASP A 396 9.44 20.00 8.39
CA ASP A 396 10.43 19.50 9.34
C ASP A 396 10.88 18.09 8.89
N PRO A 397 12.14 17.93 8.42
CA PRO A 397 12.63 16.63 7.95
C PRO A 397 12.74 15.57 9.05
N SER A 398 12.55 15.94 10.31
CA SER A 398 12.52 15.02 11.45
C SER A 398 11.12 14.44 11.75
N ARG A 399 10.08 14.82 10.99
CA ARG A 399 8.68 14.49 11.28
C ARG A 399 7.84 14.28 10.03
N SER A 400 6.80 13.45 10.18
CA SER A 400 5.66 13.43 9.26
C SER A 400 4.95 14.80 9.22
N PRO A 401 4.45 15.24 8.05
CA PRO A 401 4.08 16.64 7.79
C PRO A 401 2.81 17.15 8.51
N ILE A 402 1.86 16.28 8.88
CA ILE A 402 0.58 16.71 9.51
C ILE A 402 0.37 16.05 10.87
N PHE A 403 0.67 14.77 11.02
CA PHE A 403 0.50 14.04 12.28
C PHE A 403 1.74 13.19 12.57
N GLN A 404 2.06 13.02 13.85
CA GLN A 404 3.22 12.24 14.30
C GLN A 404 2.84 10.89 14.89
N VAL A 405 1.55 10.59 15.02
CA VAL A 405 1.07 9.32 15.58
C VAL A 405 -0.07 8.78 14.75
N SER A 406 -0.14 7.46 14.64
CA SER A 406 -1.23 6.78 13.93
C SER A 406 -2.02 5.83 14.84
N PHE A 407 -3.26 5.60 14.46
CA PHE A 407 -4.17 4.67 15.12
C PHE A 407 -4.92 3.84 14.09
N ALA A 408 -4.87 2.52 14.23
CA ALA A 408 -5.61 1.58 13.38
C ALA A 408 -6.32 0.50 14.21
N LEU A 409 -7.51 0.10 13.78
CA LEU A 409 -8.20 -1.10 14.27
C LEU A 409 -8.52 -2.01 13.08
N HIS A 410 -7.87 -3.16 13.04
CA HIS A 410 -8.10 -4.20 12.06
C HIS A 410 -9.13 -5.19 12.57
N GLN A 411 -10.00 -5.66 11.67
CA GLN A 411 -10.91 -6.77 11.94
C GLN A 411 -10.43 -7.98 11.15
N LEU A 412 -10.08 -9.07 11.83
CA LEU A 412 -9.78 -10.33 11.16
C LEU A 412 -11.07 -10.87 10.54
N GLN A 413 -11.03 -11.18 9.25
CA GLN A 413 -12.13 -11.87 8.61
C GLN A 413 -12.14 -13.32 9.10
N LYS A 414 -13.20 -13.71 9.81
CA LYS A 414 -13.33 -15.04 10.46
C LYS A 414 -13.10 -16.24 9.54
N SER A 415 -13.26 -16.08 8.23
CA SER A 415 -13.11 -17.13 7.22
C SER A 415 -11.67 -17.33 6.71
N LEU A 416 -10.72 -16.46 7.06
CA LEU A 416 -9.37 -16.47 6.52
C LEU A 416 -8.38 -16.84 7.63
N ASP A 417 -8.25 -18.15 7.89
CA ASP A 417 -7.27 -18.67 8.88
C ASP A 417 -5.86 -18.14 8.61
N ILE A 418 -5.52 -17.86 7.35
CA ILE A 418 -4.26 -17.27 6.94
C ILE A 418 -3.96 -15.92 7.60
N GLN A 419 -4.98 -15.10 7.89
CA GLN A 419 -4.78 -13.82 8.57
C GLN A 419 -4.31 -13.98 10.02
N LYS A 420 -4.56 -15.15 10.63
CA LYS A 420 -4.05 -15.47 11.97
C LYS A 420 -2.52 -15.65 11.98
N LEU A 421 -1.88 -15.87 10.83
CA LEU A 421 -0.41 -15.92 10.72
C LEU A 421 0.20 -14.56 11.08
N PHE A 422 -0.47 -13.47 10.72
CA PHE A 422 0.04 -12.12 10.95
C PHE A 422 -0.02 -11.68 12.41
N VAL A 423 -0.91 -12.28 13.21
CA VAL A 423 -1.07 -11.96 14.64
C VAL A 423 -0.50 -13.03 15.57
N ASN A 424 0.16 -14.05 15.01
CA ASN A 424 0.71 -15.19 15.74
C ASN A 424 -0.31 -15.88 16.70
N GLU A 425 -1.61 -15.80 16.38
CA GLU A 425 -2.69 -16.42 17.17
C GLU A 425 -3.06 -17.79 16.59
N ILE A 426 -2.08 -18.70 16.50
CA ILE A 426 -2.28 -20.01 15.90
C ILE A 426 -1.85 -21.15 16.82
N GLU A 427 -2.78 -22.06 17.09
CA GLU A 427 -2.55 -23.30 17.84
C GLU A 427 -2.23 -24.51 16.92
N LYS A 428 -2.49 -24.41 15.60
CA LYS A 428 -2.40 -25.53 14.64
C LYS A 428 -1.95 -25.07 13.25
N ASP A 429 -1.27 -25.95 12.51
CA ASP A 429 -0.91 -25.69 11.10
C ASP A 429 -2.13 -25.25 10.26
N ILE A 430 -1.95 -24.22 9.44
CA ILE A 430 -2.98 -23.73 8.51
C ILE A 430 -2.82 -24.44 7.17
N ASP A 431 -3.92 -24.96 6.62
CA ASP A 431 -3.91 -25.46 5.24
C ASP A 431 -4.00 -24.29 4.26
N TRP A 432 -3.05 -24.21 3.34
CA TRP A 432 -2.97 -23.20 2.31
C TRP A 432 -2.81 -23.87 0.95
N GLY A 433 -3.94 -24.39 0.44
CA GLY A 433 -3.96 -25.16 -0.80
C GLY A 433 -3.14 -26.43 -0.67
N GLY A 434 -3.34 -27.22 0.40
CA GLY A 434 -2.62 -28.47 0.65
C GLY A 434 -1.19 -28.30 1.20
N MET A 435 -0.72 -27.06 1.39
CA MET A 435 0.52 -26.75 2.11
C MET A 435 0.21 -26.45 3.56
N LYS A 436 1.09 -26.89 4.48
CA LYS A 436 0.92 -26.65 5.92
C LYS A 436 1.75 -25.44 6.34
N LEU A 437 1.09 -24.36 6.76
CA LEU A 437 1.77 -23.13 7.15
C LEU A 437 1.84 -22.96 8.66
N ARG A 438 2.95 -22.37 9.12
CA ARG A 438 3.16 -21.85 10.48
C ARG A 438 3.70 -20.43 10.42
N PRO A 439 3.44 -19.60 11.45
CA PRO A 439 4.07 -18.28 11.57
C PRO A 439 5.59 -18.37 11.46
N PHE A 440 6.17 -17.43 10.74
CA PHE A 440 7.59 -17.14 10.81
C PHE A 440 7.73 -15.64 11.07
N GLU A 441 7.93 -15.28 12.33
CA GLU A 441 8.05 -13.87 12.72
C GLU A 441 9.40 -13.31 12.25
N ILE A 442 9.32 -12.21 11.51
CA ILE A 442 10.42 -11.27 11.33
C ILE A 442 10.19 -10.12 12.31
N THR A 443 11.19 -9.76 13.10
CA THR A 443 11.05 -8.62 14.02
C THR A 443 10.93 -7.35 13.21
N ASN A 444 9.77 -6.69 13.25
CA ASN A 444 9.63 -5.36 12.67
C ASN A 444 10.42 -4.36 13.55
N GLN A 445 11.47 -3.79 12.98
CA GLN A 445 12.31 -2.77 13.62
C GLN A 445 12.10 -1.41 12.98
N GLU A 446 10.95 -1.20 12.34
CA GLU A 446 10.63 0.02 11.63
C GLU A 446 9.38 0.70 12.19
N GLY A 447 9.39 2.04 12.21
CA GLY A 447 8.28 2.90 12.57
C GLY A 447 8.18 4.09 11.62
N LEU A 448 7.02 4.27 11.00
CA LEU A 448 6.78 5.39 10.05
C LEU A 448 6.43 6.69 10.78
N PHE A 449 5.93 6.57 12.00
CA PHE A 449 5.52 7.67 12.85
C PHE A 449 6.21 7.57 14.22
N ASP A 450 6.09 8.61 15.05
CA ASP A 450 6.69 8.62 16.39
C ASP A 450 6.04 7.55 17.31
N LEU A 451 4.77 7.24 17.08
CA LEU A 451 4.04 6.16 17.75
C LEU A 451 2.89 5.66 16.87
N ASP A 452 2.86 4.36 16.66
CA ASP A 452 1.78 3.66 15.95
C ASP A 452 1.05 2.73 16.93
N LEU A 453 -0.26 2.94 17.07
CA LEU A 453 -1.13 2.03 17.82
C LEU A 453 -2.02 1.26 16.85
N GLU A 454 -1.58 0.05 16.52
CA GLU A 454 -2.35 -0.91 15.76
C GLU A 454 -3.04 -1.89 16.71
N MET A 455 -4.34 -2.07 16.53
CA MET A 455 -5.12 -3.03 17.29
C MET A 455 -5.77 -4.01 16.33
N VAL A 456 -5.78 -5.28 16.70
CA VAL A 456 -6.47 -6.32 15.95
C VAL A 456 -7.58 -6.89 16.79
N GLU A 457 -8.80 -6.88 16.25
CA GLU A 457 -9.95 -7.50 16.87
C GLU A 457 -9.98 -9.00 16.52
N GLY A 458 -9.58 -9.84 17.48
CA GLY A 458 -9.71 -11.30 17.41
C GLY A 458 -11.17 -11.77 17.40
N SER A 459 -11.39 -12.98 16.87
CA SER A 459 -12.71 -13.56 16.58
C SER A 459 -13.51 -14.03 17.78
#